data_AF-V4AYJ9-F1
#
_entry.id   AF-V4AYJ9-F1
#
_cell.length_a   1.000
_cell.length_b   1.000
_cell.length_c   1.000
_cell.angle_alpha   90.00
_cell.angle_beta   90.00
_cell.angle_gamma   90.00
#
_symmetry.space_group_name_H-M   'P 1'
#
loop_
_entity.id
_entity.type
_entity.pdbx_description
1 polymer ?
#
loop_
_entity_poly.entity_id
_entity_poly.type
_entity_poly.pdbx_seq_one_letter_code
_entity_poly.pdbx_strand_id
1 'polypeptide(L)'
;RHVMNELIDTEQAYVSELQQILKGYYQEMDSRHMQHLIPGELVGKRHVLFGNLEEIFNFHNDVFLQELQNCRDMPGRVGKCFVNRKDEFQMYSSYCQNKPRSEALRAHIGDSNPFFKECQKKLGHKLPLGAYLLKPVQRITKYQLLLKEMLRFSGDDPVLENHIQDALDTMLGVLRYLNDSMHQVSIVGFNENMSEQGRLLMHASFSVWTDHKKEKLKDLRLRAMNRHVFLYEKSLLFCKKREESQHDGAVYSFKKKLKLSQVGLTETVKGDKRRFELWLRSREEVYIIQAPTLEVKDTWVKEIKKVLLNQFDQLKGKKIF
;
A
#
# COMPACT_ATOMS: atom_id res chain seq x y z
N ARG A 1 -0.31 -24.53 -18.40
CA ARG A 1 -0.62 -25.58 -17.39
C ARG A 1 0.41 -25.63 -16.26
N HIS A 2 1.71 -25.74 -16.54
CA HIS A 2 2.76 -25.77 -15.49
C HIS A 2 2.69 -24.57 -14.53
N VAL A 3 2.67 -23.34 -15.04
CA VAL A 3 2.58 -22.12 -14.21
C VAL A 3 1.29 -22.07 -13.36
N MET A 4 0.18 -22.61 -13.87
CA MET A 4 -1.09 -22.67 -13.12
C MET A 4 -1.00 -23.67 -11.96
N ASN A 5 -0.41 -24.84 -12.19
CA ASN A 5 -0.16 -25.80 -11.11
C ASN A 5 0.80 -25.20 -10.08
N GLU A 6 1.90 -24.56 -10.51
CA GLU A 6 2.83 -23.90 -9.59
C GLU A 6 2.13 -22.82 -8.75
N LEU A 7 1.28 -21.99 -9.36
CA LEU A 7 0.50 -20.99 -8.64
C LEU A 7 -0.35 -21.63 -7.53
N ILE A 8 -1.09 -22.70 -7.83
CA ILE A 8 -1.95 -23.42 -6.89
C ILE A 8 -1.12 -24.12 -5.81
N ASP A 9 -0.08 -24.85 -6.19
CA ASP A 9 0.75 -25.63 -5.27
C ASP A 9 1.47 -24.71 -4.28
N THR A 10 2.01 -23.59 -4.77
CA THR A 10 2.65 -22.58 -3.92
C THR A 10 1.64 -21.77 -3.11
N GLU A 11 0.38 -21.65 -3.54
CA GLU A 11 -0.71 -21.06 -2.75
C GLU A 11 -1.09 -21.98 -1.59
N GLN A 12 -1.26 -23.27 -1.86
CA GLN A 12 -1.57 -24.28 -0.85
C GLN A 12 -0.47 -24.36 0.21
N ALA A 13 0.80 -24.32 -0.21
CA ALA A 13 1.94 -24.26 0.69
C ALA A 13 1.91 -22.99 1.54
N TYR A 14 1.65 -21.82 0.93
CA TYR A 14 1.54 -20.54 1.63
C TYR A 14 0.45 -20.57 2.71
N VAL A 15 -0.76 -21.01 2.36
CA VAL A 15 -1.89 -21.15 3.31
C VAL A 15 -1.54 -22.08 4.46
N SER A 16 -0.94 -23.25 4.17
CA SER A 16 -0.50 -24.20 5.18
C SER A 16 0.55 -23.61 6.13
N GLU A 17 1.54 -22.90 5.59
CA GLU A 17 2.57 -22.26 6.39
C GLU A 17 2.00 -21.16 7.29
N LEU A 18 1.07 -20.33 6.78
CA LEU A 18 0.38 -19.34 7.62
C LEU A 18 -0.41 -19.99 8.75
N GLN A 19 -1.13 -21.08 8.46
CA GLN A 19 -1.89 -21.81 9.46
C GLN A 19 -0.99 -22.36 10.57
N GLN A 20 0.19 -22.88 10.21
CA GLN A 20 1.18 -23.37 11.19
C GLN A 20 1.66 -22.24 12.11
N ILE A 21 1.88 -21.03 11.58
CA ILE A 21 2.27 -19.88 12.41
C ILE A 21 1.15 -19.46 13.35
N LEU A 22 -0.09 -19.42 12.87
CA LEU A 22 -1.24 -19.06 13.69
C LEU A 22 -1.48 -20.09 14.81
N LYS A 23 -1.41 -21.38 14.51
CA LYS A 23 -1.61 -22.45 15.51
C LYS A 23 -0.42 -22.59 16.46
N GLY A 24 0.79 -22.57 15.92
CA GLY A 24 1.99 -22.97 16.67
C GLY A 24 2.77 -21.84 17.33
N TYR A 25 2.49 -20.57 16.98
CA TYR A 25 3.08 -19.42 17.68
C TYR A 25 2.02 -18.45 18.18
N TYR A 26 1.06 -18.03 17.34
CA TYR A 26 0.06 -17.02 17.73
C TYR A 26 -0.85 -17.51 18.86
N GLN A 27 -1.42 -18.72 18.74
CA GLN A 27 -2.25 -19.31 19.80
C GLN A 27 -1.43 -19.71 21.04
N GLU A 28 -0.18 -20.13 20.86
CA GLU A 28 0.71 -20.50 21.97
C GLU A 28 1.11 -19.30 22.85
N MET A 29 0.97 -18.06 22.37
CA MET A 29 1.15 -16.86 23.22
C MET A 29 0.09 -16.72 24.33
N ASP A 30 -1.06 -17.38 24.19
CA ASP A 30 -2.14 -17.37 25.19
C ASP A 30 -2.26 -18.74 25.90
N SER A 31 -1.33 -19.66 25.62
CA SER A 31 -1.34 -21.03 26.15
C SER A 31 -0.82 -21.11 27.57
N ARG A 32 -1.62 -21.69 28.47
CA ARG A 32 -1.23 -21.92 29.88
C ARG A 32 0.05 -22.75 30.01
N HIS A 33 0.28 -23.68 29.09
CA HIS A 33 1.47 -24.53 29.11
C HIS A 33 2.74 -23.77 28.72
N MET A 34 2.63 -22.74 27.88
CA MET A 34 3.76 -21.96 27.38
C MET A 34 3.99 -20.67 28.19
N GLN A 35 3.06 -20.29 29.07
CA GLN A 35 3.08 -19.01 29.78
C GLN A 35 4.41 -18.69 30.48
N HIS A 36 5.06 -19.70 31.08
CA HIS A 36 6.34 -19.55 31.76
C HIS A 36 7.54 -19.28 30.83
N LEU A 37 7.38 -19.52 29.52
CA LEU A 37 8.40 -19.26 28.50
C LEU A 37 8.22 -17.89 27.82
N ILE A 38 7.03 -17.29 27.93
CA ILE A 38 6.68 -16.06 27.23
C ILE A 38 7.40 -14.87 27.88
N PRO A 39 8.23 -14.12 27.13
CA PRO A 39 8.87 -12.90 27.63
C PRO A 39 7.85 -11.83 27.99
N GLY A 40 8.13 -11.05 29.04
CA GLY A 40 7.25 -9.95 29.46
C GLY A 40 7.00 -8.94 28.33
N GLU A 41 7.96 -8.75 27.44
CA GLU A 41 7.88 -7.86 26.28
C GLU A 41 6.84 -8.29 25.25
N LEU A 42 6.48 -9.59 25.21
CA LEU A 42 5.46 -10.15 24.30
C LEU A 42 4.05 -10.11 24.85
N VAL A 43 3.87 -10.01 26.17
CA VAL A 43 2.55 -10.07 26.81
C VAL A 43 1.65 -8.97 26.23
N GLY A 44 0.49 -9.36 25.69
CA GLY A 44 -0.46 -8.45 25.03
C GLY A 44 -0.03 -7.90 23.67
N LYS A 45 1.16 -8.26 23.15
CA LYS A 45 1.71 -7.73 21.89
C LYS A 45 1.59 -8.68 20.69
N ARG A 46 0.67 -9.66 20.73
CA ARG A 46 0.42 -10.56 19.57
C ARG A 46 0.11 -9.77 18.29
N HIS A 47 -0.68 -8.71 18.40
CA HIS A 47 -1.06 -7.85 17.29
C HIS A 47 0.14 -7.07 16.70
N VAL A 48 1.19 -6.83 17.49
CA VAL A 48 2.44 -6.23 16.99
C VAL A 48 3.30 -7.28 16.32
N LEU A 49 3.46 -8.46 16.93
CA LEU A 49 4.31 -9.52 16.40
C LEU A 49 3.77 -10.09 15.08
N PHE A 50 2.46 -10.32 15.00
CA PHE A 50 1.82 -10.95 13.84
C PHE A 50 1.04 -9.97 12.94
N GLY A 51 0.80 -8.73 13.35
CA GLY A 51 -0.04 -7.81 12.58
C GLY A 51 -1.44 -8.38 12.35
N ASN A 52 -1.94 -8.25 11.12
CA ASN A 52 -3.19 -8.85 10.66
C ASN A 52 -2.99 -10.19 9.92
N LEU A 53 -2.02 -11.02 10.33
CA LEU A 53 -1.74 -12.31 9.67
C LEU A 53 -2.96 -13.24 9.59
N GLU A 54 -3.82 -13.21 10.61
CA GLU A 54 -5.06 -14.00 10.66
C GLU A 54 -6.06 -13.57 9.57
N GLU A 55 -6.20 -12.27 9.31
CA GLU A 55 -7.02 -11.74 8.22
C GLU A 55 -6.50 -12.21 6.86
N ILE A 56 -5.18 -12.13 6.66
CA ILE A 56 -4.53 -12.63 5.44
C ILE A 56 -4.79 -14.13 5.27
N PHE A 57 -4.54 -14.91 6.31
CA PHE A 57 -4.76 -16.35 6.27
C PHE A 57 -6.20 -16.69 5.89
N ASN A 58 -7.20 -16.08 6.54
CA ASN A 58 -8.61 -16.37 6.28
C ASN A 58 -9.00 -16.07 4.83
N PHE A 59 -8.60 -14.90 4.29
CA PHE A 59 -8.85 -14.60 2.88
C PHE A 59 -8.24 -15.65 1.93
N HIS A 60 -6.98 -16.01 2.15
CA HIS A 60 -6.30 -16.97 1.28
C HIS A 60 -6.87 -18.40 1.43
N ASN A 61 -7.18 -18.83 2.65
CA ASN A 61 -7.70 -20.16 2.96
C ASN A 61 -9.15 -20.36 2.51
N ASP A 62 -10.01 -19.39 2.82
CA ASP A 62 -11.46 -19.54 2.68
C ASP A 62 -11.96 -19.10 1.29
N VAL A 63 -11.20 -18.23 0.60
CA VAL A 63 -11.62 -17.62 -0.67
C VAL A 63 -10.60 -17.89 -1.77
N PHE A 64 -9.41 -17.30 -1.66
CA PHE A 64 -8.54 -17.16 -2.83
C PHE A 64 -8.00 -18.50 -3.35
N LEU A 65 -7.56 -19.39 -2.46
CA LEU A 65 -7.09 -20.72 -2.84
C LEU A 65 -8.17 -21.53 -3.58
N GLN A 66 -9.42 -21.46 -3.10
CA GLN A 66 -10.54 -22.15 -3.72
C GLN A 66 -10.82 -21.62 -5.13
N GLU A 67 -10.77 -20.30 -5.31
CA GLU A 67 -10.92 -19.67 -6.63
C GLU A 67 -9.80 -20.09 -7.61
N LEU A 68 -8.55 -20.16 -7.14
CA LEU A 68 -7.43 -20.63 -7.96
C LEU A 68 -7.59 -22.10 -8.34
N GLN A 69 -7.99 -22.96 -7.40
CA GLN A 69 -8.25 -24.38 -7.67
C GLN A 69 -9.36 -24.57 -8.70
N ASN A 70 -10.43 -23.78 -8.63
CA ASN A 70 -11.53 -23.78 -9.61
C ASN A 70 -11.11 -23.31 -11.01
N CYS A 71 -9.95 -22.66 -11.14
CA CYS A 71 -9.39 -22.18 -12.40
C CYS A 71 -8.35 -23.14 -12.99
N ARG A 72 -8.06 -24.28 -12.36
CA ARG A 72 -7.00 -25.22 -12.76
C ARG A 72 -7.09 -25.64 -14.24
N ASP A 73 -8.29 -26.00 -14.69
CA ASP A 73 -8.53 -26.48 -16.05
C ASP A 73 -8.86 -25.35 -17.04
N MET A 74 -9.06 -24.13 -16.54
CA MET A 74 -9.37 -22.94 -17.34
C MET A 74 -8.49 -21.75 -16.93
N PRO A 75 -7.20 -21.74 -17.32
CA PRO A 75 -6.25 -20.70 -16.91
C PRO A 75 -6.72 -19.27 -17.24
N GLY A 76 -7.48 -19.06 -18.31
CA GLY A 76 -8.02 -17.73 -18.65
C GLY A 76 -8.96 -17.14 -17.60
N ARG A 77 -9.54 -17.95 -16.71
CA ARG A 77 -10.35 -17.47 -15.59
C ARG A 77 -9.52 -16.93 -14.43
N VAL A 78 -8.25 -17.35 -14.32
CA VAL A 78 -7.38 -16.90 -13.21
C VAL A 78 -7.20 -15.38 -13.23
N GLY A 79 -7.20 -14.77 -14.41
CA GLY A 79 -7.10 -13.32 -14.54
C GLY A 79 -8.25 -12.60 -13.82
N LYS A 80 -9.47 -13.11 -13.98
CA LYS A 80 -10.66 -12.59 -13.31
C LYS A 80 -10.61 -12.78 -11.79
N CYS A 81 -10.02 -13.87 -11.29
CA CYS A 81 -9.82 -14.06 -9.84
C CYS A 81 -9.01 -12.91 -9.23
N PHE A 82 -7.89 -12.54 -9.84
CA PHE A 82 -7.08 -11.42 -9.33
C PHE A 82 -7.80 -10.07 -9.43
N VAL A 83 -8.46 -9.80 -10.56
CA VAL A 83 -9.18 -8.53 -10.79
C VAL A 83 -10.32 -8.37 -9.78
N ASN A 84 -11.12 -9.42 -9.56
CA ASN A 84 -12.27 -9.40 -8.66
C ASN A 84 -11.88 -9.26 -7.19
N ARG A 85 -10.66 -9.70 -6.82
CA ARG A 85 -10.16 -9.69 -5.43
C ARG A 85 -9.19 -8.55 -5.11
N LYS A 86 -9.10 -7.57 -6.01
CA LYS A 86 -8.16 -6.44 -5.90
C LYS A 86 -8.28 -5.70 -4.56
N ASP A 87 -9.50 -5.50 -4.06
CA ASP A 87 -9.73 -4.71 -2.86
C ASP A 87 -9.37 -5.50 -1.59
N GLU A 88 -9.58 -6.81 -1.58
CA GLU A 88 -9.15 -7.69 -0.48
C GLU A 88 -7.62 -7.70 -0.33
N PHE A 89 -6.86 -7.66 -1.43
CA PHE A 89 -5.39 -7.55 -1.37
C PHE A 89 -4.90 -6.27 -0.66
N GLN A 90 -5.74 -5.25 -0.48
CA GLN A 90 -5.36 -4.05 0.28
C GLN A 90 -5.03 -4.35 1.74
N MET A 91 -5.50 -5.46 2.32
CA MET A 91 -5.15 -5.89 3.68
C MET A 91 -3.64 -6.09 3.90
N TYR A 92 -2.88 -6.37 2.83
CA TYR A 92 -1.42 -6.46 2.88
C TYR A 92 -0.77 -5.12 3.28
N SER A 93 -1.47 -4.00 3.10
CA SER A 93 -1.00 -2.66 3.51
C SER A 93 -0.76 -2.63 5.01
N SER A 94 -1.76 -3.06 5.79
CA SER A 94 -1.68 -3.14 7.25
C SER A 94 -0.53 -4.03 7.71
N TYR A 95 -0.33 -5.17 7.04
CA TYR A 95 0.74 -6.10 7.36
C TYR A 95 2.13 -5.51 7.09
N CYS A 96 2.32 -4.96 5.89
CA CYS A 96 3.58 -4.34 5.47
C CYS A 96 3.95 -3.15 6.37
N GLN A 97 2.99 -2.29 6.71
CA GLN A 97 3.20 -1.17 7.63
C GLN A 97 3.58 -1.63 9.05
N ASN A 98 3.05 -2.77 9.51
CA ASN A 98 3.40 -3.34 10.80
C ASN A 98 4.74 -4.10 10.80
N LYS A 99 5.19 -4.60 9.64
CA LYS A 99 6.36 -5.49 9.55
C LYS A 99 7.64 -4.95 10.20
N PRO A 100 8.01 -3.65 10.12
CA PRO A 100 9.17 -3.11 10.83
C PRO A 100 9.03 -3.20 12.36
N ARG A 101 7.83 -2.95 12.90
CA ARG A 101 7.55 -3.05 14.34
C ARG A 101 7.58 -4.49 14.84
N SER A 102 6.99 -5.42 14.06
CA SER A 102 7.09 -6.87 14.28
C SER A 102 8.56 -7.31 14.33
N GLU A 103 9.37 -6.87 13.36
CA GLU A 103 10.78 -7.21 13.27
C GLU A 103 11.58 -6.68 14.45
N ALA A 104 11.39 -5.40 14.81
CA ALA A 104 12.09 -4.78 15.94
C ALA A 104 11.74 -5.49 17.26
N LEU A 105 10.46 -5.81 17.50
CA LEU A 105 10.03 -6.55 18.68
C LEU A 105 10.68 -7.94 18.74
N ARG A 106 10.61 -8.70 17.64
CA ARG A 106 11.21 -10.03 17.54
C ARG A 106 12.72 -10.00 17.73
N ALA A 107 13.42 -9.06 17.09
CA ALA A 107 14.86 -8.90 17.18
C ALA A 107 15.30 -8.51 18.60
N HIS A 108 14.54 -7.65 19.29
CA HIS A 108 14.78 -7.28 20.68
C HIS A 108 14.70 -8.49 21.62
N ILE A 109 13.74 -9.39 21.39
CA ILE A 109 13.58 -10.63 22.17
C ILE A 109 14.64 -11.68 21.83
N GLY A 110 15.05 -11.74 20.56
CA GLY A 110 16.05 -12.65 20.02
C GLY A 110 15.50 -14.03 19.63
N ASP A 111 16.04 -14.60 18.54
CA ASP A 111 15.61 -15.90 17.99
C ASP A 111 15.92 -17.10 18.91
N SER A 112 16.82 -16.91 19.87
CA SER A 112 17.17 -17.93 20.87
C SER A 112 16.24 -17.94 22.09
N ASN A 113 15.21 -17.10 22.11
CA ASN A 113 14.26 -17.06 23.21
C ASN A 113 13.56 -18.42 23.41
N PRO A 114 13.42 -18.93 24.65
CA PRO A 114 12.83 -20.24 24.92
C PRO A 114 11.44 -20.44 24.32
N PHE A 115 10.58 -19.42 24.34
CA PHE A 115 9.25 -19.51 23.73
C PHE A 115 9.34 -19.80 22.23
N PHE A 116 10.11 -19.00 21.49
CA PHE A 116 10.26 -19.20 20.04
C PHE A 116 10.92 -20.54 19.71
N LYS A 117 11.93 -20.97 20.47
CA LYS A 117 12.59 -22.26 20.28
C LYS A 117 11.65 -23.44 20.51
N GLU A 118 10.82 -23.39 21.54
CA GLU A 118 9.88 -24.47 21.84
C GLU A 118 8.76 -24.54 20.80
N CYS A 119 8.20 -23.42 20.38
CA CYS A 119 7.25 -23.37 19.25
C CYS A 119 7.89 -23.90 17.95
N GLN A 120 9.11 -23.47 17.64
CA GLN A 120 9.85 -23.92 16.46
C GLN A 120 10.06 -25.45 16.47
N LYS A 121 10.44 -26.00 17.63
CA LYS A 121 10.63 -27.43 17.83
C LYS A 121 9.32 -28.21 17.67
N LYS A 122 8.23 -27.77 18.30
CA LYS A 122 6.90 -28.42 18.20
C LYS A 122 6.41 -28.51 16.75
N LEU A 123 6.69 -27.48 15.94
CA LEU A 123 6.30 -27.44 14.53
C LEU A 123 7.30 -28.09 13.57
N GLY A 124 8.48 -28.51 14.06
CA GLY A 124 9.56 -29.01 13.19
C GLY A 124 10.08 -27.96 12.20
N HIS A 125 9.98 -26.67 12.54
CA HIS A 125 10.38 -25.57 11.65
C HIS A 125 11.90 -25.46 11.55
N LYS A 126 12.42 -25.46 10.31
CA LYS A 126 13.86 -25.36 10.04
C LYS A 126 14.40 -23.92 10.13
N LEU A 127 13.52 -22.94 9.93
CA LEU A 127 13.86 -21.52 9.94
C LEU A 127 13.32 -20.83 11.20
N PRO A 128 13.90 -19.70 11.63
CA PRO A 128 13.34 -18.90 12.72
C PRO A 128 11.99 -18.27 12.32
N LEU A 129 11.17 -17.91 13.31
CA LEU A 129 9.85 -17.29 13.11
C LEU A 129 9.90 -16.09 12.15
N GLY A 130 10.96 -15.26 12.24
CA GLY A 130 11.12 -14.09 11.36
C GLY A 130 11.07 -14.41 9.86
N ALA A 131 11.61 -15.56 9.44
CA ALA A 131 11.56 -16.00 8.05
C ALA A 131 10.14 -16.33 7.59
N TYR A 132 9.31 -16.90 8.47
CA TYR A 132 7.91 -17.18 8.18
C TYR A 132 7.05 -15.91 8.18
N LEU A 133 7.36 -14.94 9.05
CA LEU A 133 6.69 -13.63 9.07
C LEU A 133 7.01 -12.77 7.83
N LEU A 134 8.03 -13.12 7.04
CA LEU A 134 8.29 -12.49 5.73
C LEU A 134 7.43 -13.07 4.59
N LYS A 135 6.80 -14.23 4.78
CA LYS A 135 6.06 -14.93 3.72
C LYS A 135 4.95 -14.09 3.08
N PRO A 136 4.13 -13.30 3.82
CA PRO A 136 3.14 -12.45 3.17
C PRO A 136 3.75 -11.40 2.22
N VAL A 137 4.84 -10.74 2.64
CA VAL A 137 5.55 -9.76 1.79
C VAL A 137 6.13 -10.44 0.54
N GLN A 138 6.64 -11.66 0.70
CA GLN A 138 7.15 -12.46 -0.42
C GLN A 138 6.03 -12.95 -1.35
N ARG A 139 4.88 -13.35 -0.80
CA ARG A 139 3.76 -13.88 -1.59
C ARG A 139 3.16 -12.80 -2.48
N ILE A 140 2.88 -11.63 -1.91
CA ILE A 140 2.25 -10.54 -2.67
C ILE A 140 3.12 -10.05 -3.83
N THR A 141 4.45 -10.09 -3.67
CA THR A 141 5.43 -9.72 -4.72
C THR A 141 5.66 -10.82 -5.77
N LYS A 142 5.31 -12.07 -5.47
CA LYS A 142 5.43 -13.20 -6.40
C LYS A 142 4.28 -13.29 -7.41
N TYR A 143 3.07 -12.83 -7.08
CA TYR A 143 1.93 -12.95 -8.00
C TYR A 143 2.17 -12.30 -9.37
N GLN A 144 2.78 -11.11 -9.42
CA GLN A 144 3.11 -10.46 -10.70
C GLN A 144 4.16 -11.24 -11.52
N LEU A 145 5.06 -11.98 -10.86
CA LEU A 145 6.03 -12.84 -11.57
C LEU A 145 5.33 -14.02 -12.22
N LEU A 146 4.47 -14.71 -11.46
CA LEU A 146 3.68 -15.84 -11.97
C LEU A 146 2.75 -15.41 -13.10
N LEU A 147 2.09 -14.24 -12.98
CA LEU A 147 1.23 -13.71 -14.03
C LEU A 147 2.01 -13.31 -15.29
N LYS A 148 3.19 -12.69 -15.15
CA LYS A 148 4.10 -12.43 -16.27
C LYS A 148 4.52 -13.73 -16.97
N GLU A 149 4.82 -14.76 -16.19
CA GLU A 149 5.18 -16.06 -16.76
C GLU A 149 4.01 -16.71 -17.48
N MET A 150 2.79 -16.66 -16.91
CA MET A 150 1.58 -17.10 -17.61
C MET A 150 1.37 -16.37 -18.94
N LEU A 151 1.59 -15.05 -18.96
CA LEU A 151 1.47 -14.24 -20.17
C LEU A 151 2.48 -14.66 -21.25
N ARG A 152 3.70 -15.03 -20.88
CA ARG A 152 4.70 -15.56 -21.84
C ARG A 152 4.26 -16.86 -22.51
N PHE A 153 3.35 -17.60 -21.89
CA PHE A 153 2.84 -18.88 -22.38
C PHE A 153 1.36 -18.82 -22.80
N SER A 154 0.77 -17.63 -22.96
CA SER A 154 -0.63 -17.50 -23.42
C SER A 154 -0.81 -17.84 -24.90
N GLY A 155 0.29 -17.99 -25.66
CA GLY A 155 0.25 -18.25 -27.11
C GLY A 155 -0.47 -17.11 -27.85
N ASP A 156 -1.05 -17.44 -29.00
CA ASP A 156 -1.80 -16.50 -29.84
C ASP A 156 -3.30 -16.41 -29.45
N ASP A 157 -3.68 -16.73 -28.21
CA ASP A 157 -5.06 -16.56 -27.71
C ASP A 157 -5.22 -15.14 -27.13
N PRO A 158 -5.84 -14.19 -27.88
CA PRO A 158 -5.91 -12.80 -27.45
C PRO A 158 -6.84 -12.61 -26.25
N VAL A 159 -7.80 -13.52 -26.04
CA VAL A 159 -8.74 -13.44 -24.92
C VAL A 159 -8.04 -13.86 -23.64
N LEU A 160 -7.24 -14.93 -23.68
CA LEU A 160 -6.38 -15.33 -22.57
C LEU A 160 -5.36 -14.25 -22.24
N GLU A 161 -4.65 -13.73 -23.26
CA GLU A 161 -3.64 -12.69 -23.10
C GLU A 161 -4.20 -11.47 -22.36
N ASN A 162 -5.35 -10.94 -22.83
CA ASN A 162 -5.99 -9.78 -22.21
C ASN A 162 -6.37 -10.02 -20.73
N HIS A 163 -6.97 -11.17 -20.41
CA HIS A 163 -7.34 -11.46 -19.02
C HIS A 163 -6.13 -11.58 -18.09
N ILE A 164 -5.03 -12.17 -18.57
CA ILE A 164 -3.79 -12.28 -17.77
C ILE A 164 -3.11 -10.91 -17.64
N GLN A 165 -3.11 -10.10 -18.70
CA GLN A 165 -2.58 -8.74 -18.69
C GLN A 165 -3.33 -7.85 -17.68
N ASP A 166 -4.67 -7.90 -17.66
CA ASP A 166 -5.49 -7.16 -16.69
C ASP A 166 -5.17 -7.55 -15.24
N ALA A 167 -4.95 -8.84 -14.99
CA ALA A 167 -4.54 -9.34 -13.67
C ALA A 167 -3.13 -8.88 -13.30
N LEU A 168 -2.21 -8.89 -14.25
CA LEU A 168 -0.85 -8.41 -14.05
C LEU A 168 -0.87 -6.92 -13.67
N ASP A 169 -1.57 -6.09 -14.43
CA ASP A 169 -1.71 -4.66 -14.16
C ASP A 169 -2.41 -4.41 -12.81
N THR A 170 -3.37 -5.25 -12.45
CA THR A 170 -4.01 -5.23 -11.13
C THR A 170 -2.99 -5.47 -10.01
N MET A 171 -2.19 -6.54 -10.10
CA MET A 171 -1.21 -6.87 -9.06
C MET A 171 -0.04 -5.88 -9.01
N LEU A 172 0.38 -5.33 -10.15
CA LEU A 172 1.33 -4.21 -10.18
C LEU A 172 0.73 -2.95 -9.54
N GLY A 173 -0.57 -2.71 -9.72
CA GLY A 173 -1.33 -1.67 -9.01
C GLY A 173 -1.34 -1.88 -7.50
N VAL A 174 -1.60 -3.11 -7.04
CA VAL A 174 -1.53 -3.47 -5.61
C VAL A 174 -0.14 -3.21 -5.05
N LEU A 175 0.93 -3.68 -5.72
CA LEU A 175 2.30 -3.46 -5.25
C LEU A 175 2.68 -1.98 -5.17
N ARG A 176 2.26 -1.17 -6.15
CA ARG A 176 2.42 0.29 -6.09
C ARG A 176 1.70 0.86 -4.87
N TYR A 177 0.44 0.49 -4.65
CA TYR A 177 -0.33 0.93 -3.49
C TYR A 177 0.35 0.54 -2.16
N LEU A 178 0.85 -0.69 -2.04
CA LEU A 178 1.56 -1.14 -0.84
C LEU A 178 2.85 -0.36 -0.60
N ASN A 179 3.63 -0.12 -1.66
CA ASN A 179 4.84 0.69 -1.58
C ASN A 179 4.52 2.14 -1.15
N ASP A 180 3.51 2.75 -1.77
CA ASP A 180 3.09 4.11 -1.47
C ASP A 180 2.57 4.23 -0.03
N SER A 181 1.82 3.21 0.43
CA SER A 181 1.31 3.10 1.80
C SER A 181 2.42 3.04 2.86
N MET A 182 3.61 2.51 2.52
CA MET A 182 4.77 2.58 3.41
C MET A 182 5.29 4.01 3.61
N HIS A 183 5.04 4.93 2.66
CA HIS A 183 5.39 6.33 2.85
C HIS A 183 4.36 7.10 3.69
N GLN A 184 3.11 6.63 3.73
CA GLN A 184 2.04 7.25 4.52
C GLN A 184 2.31 7.17 6.03
N VAL A 185 2.84 6.04 6.53
CA VAL A 185 3.18 5.89 7.97
C VAL A 185 4.28 6.84 8.43
N SER A 186 5.07 7.35 7.50
CA SER A 186 6.12 8.32 7.79
C SER A 186 5.62 9.76 7.89
N ILE A 187 4.32 10.02 7.70
CA ILE A 187 3.74 11.36 7.85
C ILE A 187 3.50 11.66 9.34
N VAL A 188 4.19 12.67 9.87
CA VAL A 188 4.08 13.12 11.25
C VAL A 188 3.40 14.49 11.34
N GLY A 189 2.64 14.73 12.42
CA GLY A 189 1.95 15.99 12.69
C GLY A 189 0.65 16.21 11.90
N PHE A 190 0.11 15.16 11.29
CA PHE A 190 -1.24 15.17 10.74
C PHE A 190 -2.22 14.72 11.84
N ASN A 191 -3.04 15.65 12.33
CA ASN A 191 -3.91 15.44 13.51
C ASN A 191 -5.31 14.93 13.15
N GLU A 192 -5.59 14.65 11.88
CA GLU A 192 -6.86 14.07 11.43
C GLU A 192 -6.69 12.57 11.14
N ASN A 193 -7.80 11.86 11.05
CA ASN A 193 -7.78 10.44 10.72
C ASN A 193 -7.34 10.23 9.26
N MET A 194 -6.27 9.46 9.06
CA MET A 194 -5.75 9.17 7.73
C MET A 194 -6.71 8.29 6.91
N SER A 195 -7.44 7.37 7.56
CA SER A 195 -8.41 6.50 6.87
C SER A 195 -9.57 7.30 6.25
N GLU A 196 -9.89 8.47 6.82
CA GLU A 196 -10.94 9.34 6.28
C GLU A 196 -10.55 10.00 4.96
N GLN A 197 -9.26 10.05 4.60
CA GLN A 197 -8.78 10.67 3.35
C GLN A 197 -9.06 9.81 2.10
N GLY A 198 -9.43 8.54 2.29
CA GLY A 198 -9.53 7.54 1.23
C GLY A 198 -8.17 6.95 0.89
N ARG A 199 -8.07 6.24 -0.23
CA ARG A 199 -6.81 5.60 -0.64
C ARG A 199 -5.77 6.63 -1.06
N LEU A 200 -4.50 6.37 -0.73
CA LEU A 200 -3.37 7.08 -1.32
C LEU A 200 -3.23 6.64 -2.79
N LEU A 201 -3.30 7.60 -3.70
CA LEU A 201 -3.25 7.36 -5.13
C LEU A 201 -1.83 7.53 -5.67
N MET A 202 -1.15 8.60 -5.26
CA MET A 202 0.18 8.97 -5.74
C MET A 202 0.92 9.84 -4.71
N HIS A 203 2.25 9.81 -4.69
CA HIS A 203 3.06 10.78 -3.94
C HIS A 203 4.37 11.11 -4.65
N ALA A 204 4.84 12.35 -4.54
CA ALA A 204 6.06 12.82 -5.19
C ALA A 204 6.57 14.12 -4.57
N SER A 205 7.83 14.45 -4.83
CA SER A 205 8.45 15.71 -4.42
C SER A 205 8.30 16.78 -5.51
N PHE A 206 7.91 17.98 -5.10
CA PHE A 206 7.68 19.13 -5.97
C PHE A 206 8.33 20.40 -5.42
N SER A 207 8.65 21.32 -6.33
CA SER A 207 8.83 22.73 -5.99
C SER A 207 7.47 23.41 -6.01
N VAL A 208 7.07 24.02 -4.89
CA VAL A 208 5.75 24.63 -4.72
C VAL A 208 5.88 26.12 -4.38
N TRP A 209 5.20 26.97 -5.14
CA TRP A 209 5.00 28.39 -4.83
C TRP A 209 3.56 28.63 -4.42
N THR A 210 3.34 29.56 -3.50
CA THR A 210 2.01 29.96 -3.02
C THR A 210 1.78 31.43 -3.30
N ASP A 211 0.81 31.75 -4.15
CA ASP A 211 0.31 33.12 -4.35
C ASP A 211 -1.01 33.29 -3.58
N HIS A 212 -1.00 34.20 -2.59
CA HIS A 212 -2.16 34.58 -1.80
C HIS A 212 -2.54 36.02 -2.13
N LYS A 213 -3.70 36.24 -2.76
CA LYS A 213 -4.15 37.59 -3.17
C LYS A 213 -4.17 38.60 -2.02
N LYS A 214 -4.45 38.17 -0.78
CA LYS A 214 -4.54 39.04 0.41
C LYS A 214 -3.19 39.35 1.07
N GLU A 215 -2.14 38.58 0.81
CA GLU A 215 -0.81 38.77 1.42
C GLU A 215 0.17 39.57 0.55
N LYS A 216 -0.26 40.02 -0.64
CA LYS A 216 0.54 40.84 -1.58
C LYS A 216 1.03 42.18 -1.02
N LEU A 217 0.57 42.57 0.18
CA LEU A 217 1.04 43.75 0.92
C LEU A 217 2.37 43.52 1.66
N LYS A 218 2.84 42.27 1.80
CA LYS A 218 4.19 41.98 2.31
C LYS A 218 5.05 41.46 1.16
N ASP A 219 6.08 42.23 0.83
CA ASP A 219 7.05 42.06 -0.27
C ASP A 219 7.97 40.82 -0.12
N LEU A 220 7.42 39.71 0.36
CA LEU A 220 8.11 38.45 0.58
C LEU A 220 8.02 37.62 -0.70
N ARG A 221 9.11 37.71 -1.48
CA ARG A 221 9.48 36.85 -2.62
C ARG A 221 8.74 35.49 -2.58
N LEU A 222 8.01 35.19 -3.67
CA LEU A 222 7.51 33.86 -4.01
C LEU A 222 8.67 32.85 -4.02
N ARG A 223 9.03 32.33 -2.85
CA ARG A 223 10.12 31.37 -2.69
C ARG A 223 9.56 29.98 -2.93
N ALA A 224 10.18 29.27 -3.87
CA ALA A 224 9.91 27.86 -4.09
C ALA A 224 10.16 27.10 -2.78
N MET A 225 9.15 26.35 -2.34
CA MET A 225 9.27 25.47 -1.20
C MET A 225 9.29 24.03 -1.68
N ASN A 226 10.29 23.26 -1.25
CA ASN A 226 10.29 21.82 -1.47
C ASN A 226 9.20 21.18 -0.60
N ARG A 227 8.27 20.48 -1.26
CA ARG A 227 7.18 19.75 -0.62
C ARG A 227 7.09 18.35 -1.21
N HIS A 228 6.97 17.37 -0.33
CA HIS A 228 6.48 16.05 -0.72
C HIS A 228 4.97 16.08 -0.62
N VAL A 229 4.29 15.82 -1.73
CA VAL A 229 2.84 15.90 -1.83
C VAL A 229 2.29 14.50 -1.94
N PHE A 230 1.27 14.19 -1.14
CA PHE A 230 0.51 12.95 -1.17
C PHE A 230 -0.89 13.24 -1.70
N LEU A 231 -1.31 12.56 -2.76
CA LEU A 231 -2.64 12.65 -3.36
C LEU A 231 -3.51 11.49 -2.87
N TYR A 232 -4.53 11.79 -2.10
CA TYR A 232 -5.58 10.87 -1.67
C TYR A 232 -6.87 11.10 -2.46
N GLU A 233 -7.81 10.15 -2.39
CA GLU A 233 -9.13 10.27 -3.05
C GLU A 233 -9.93 11.52 -2.61
N LYS A 234 -9.70 12.05 -1.40
CA LYS A 234 -10.43 13.22 -0.89
C LYS A 234 -9.56 14.45 -0.64
N SER A 235 -8.23 14.31 -0.59
CA SER A 235 -7.36 15.44 -0.25
C SER A 235 -5.94 15.33 -0.81
N LEU A 236 -5.25 16.46 -0.85
CA LEU A 236 -3.81 16.55 -1.07
C LEU A 236 -3.12 16.97 0.23
N LEU A 237 -2.13 16.21 0.67
CA LEU A 237 -1.32 16.54 1.84
C LEU A 237 0.07 17.01 1.41
N PHE A 238 0.39 18.26 1.73
CA PHE A 238 1.70 18.85 1.52
C PHE A 238 2.53 18.66 2.78
N CYS A 239 3.67 17.99 2.63
CA CYS A 239 4.60 17.70 3.71
C CYS A 239 6.00 18.24 3.40
N LYS A 240 6.78 18.54 4.45
CA LYS A 240 8.22 18.80 4.35
C LYS A 240 8.96 17.51 4.69
N LYS A 241 9.75 16.98 3.75
CA LYS A 241 10.66 15.86 4.03
C LYS A 241 11.70 16.34 5.06
N ARG A 242 11.86 15.61 6.18
CA ARG A 242 12.95 15.86 7.13
C ARG A 242 14.22 15.19 6.62
N GLU A 243 15.36 15.87 6.79
CA GLU A 243 16.68 15.29 6.57
C GLU A 243 17.25 14.90 7.95
N GLU A 244 17.90 13.72 8.02
CA GLU A 244 18.65 13.08 9.13
C GLU A 244 17.86 12.15 10.09
N SER A 245 18.41 11.05 10.64
CA SER A 245 19.81 10.58 10.83
C SER A 245 19.93 9.03 10.76
N GLN A 246 20.89 8.50 9.99
CA GLN A 246 21.54 7.15 9.96
C GLN A 246 20.75 5.84 10.11
N HIS A 247 19.55 5.79 10.69
CA HIS A 247 18.71 4.60 10.75
C HIS A 247 17.23 5.02 10.73
N ASP A 248 16.42 4.32 9.93
CA ASP A 248 15.01 4.56 9.59
C ASP A 248 14.70 5.59 8.50
N GLY A 249 13.71 5.22 7.66
CA GLY A 249 13.39 5.82 6.37
C GLY A 249 12.90 7.28 6.41
N ALA A 250 12.52 7.80 5.24
CA ALA A 250 12.14 9.20 5.09
C ALA A 250 10.92 9.58 5.95
N VAL A 251 11.08 10.58 6.84
CA VAL A 251 9.99 11.17 7.65
C VAL A 251 9.44 12.44 6.98
N TYR A 252 8.11 12.59 6.93
CA TYR A 252 7.41 13.70 6.29
C TYR A 252 6.62 14.51 7.33
N SER A 253 7.02 15.76 7.58
CA SER A 253 6.24 16.64 8.45
C SER A 253 5.09 17.29 7.70
N PHE A 254 3.86 17.03 8.14
CA PHE A 254 2.67 17.67 7.60
C PHE A 254 2.77 19.22 7.66
N LYS A 255 2.28 19.89 6.61
CA LYS A 255 2.27 21.36 6.50
C LYS A 255 0.91 21.91 6.09
N LYS A 256 0.24 21.31 5.12
CA LYS A 256 -1.04 21.81 4.60
C LYS A 256 -1.84 20.67 4.00
N LYS A 257 -3.16 20.71 4.20
CA LYS A 257 -4.14 19.84 3.53
C LYS A 257 -4.98 20.68 2.57
N LEU A 258 -5.20 20.19 1.35
CA LEU A 258 -6.19 20.73 0.42
C LEU A 258 -7.29 19.69 0.22
N LYS A 259 -8.55 20.06 0.47
CA LYS A 259 -9.70 19.19 0.18
C LYS A 259 -9.95 19.24 -1.33
N LEU A 260 -9.94 18.08 -2.00
CA LEU A 260 -10.10 18.01 -3.46
C LEU A 260 -11.46 18.56 -3.91
N SER A 261 -12.49 18.45 -3.07
CA SER A 261 -13.82 19.02 -3.32
C SER A 261 -13.84 20.56 -3.44
N GLN A 262 -12.75 21.24 -3.10
CA GLN A 262 -12.60 22.70 -3.15
C GLN A 262 -11.49 23.15 -4.09
N VAL A 263 -10.81 22.20 -4.74
CA VAL A 263 -9.65 22.46 -5.59
C VAL A 263 -10.11 22.64 -7.04
N GLY A 264 -9.71 23.76 -7.63
CA GLY A 264 -9.66 23.92 -9.08
C GLY A 264 -8.26 23.63 -9.62
N LEU A 265 -8.19 23.18 -10.88
CA LEU A 265 -6.96 22.77 -11.55
C LEU A 265 -6.71 23.66 -12.78
N THR A 266 -5.47 24.08 -12.97
CA THR A 266 -4.98 24.65 -14.24
C THR A 266 -3.79 23.84 -14.71
N GLU A 267 -3.94 23.16 -15.85
CA GLU A 267 -3.00 22.13 -16.30
C GLU A 267 -1.70 22.68 -16.88
N THR A 268 -1.78 23.87 -17.45
CA THR A 268 -0.70 24.49 -18.22
C THR A 268 -0.45 25.88 -17.69
N VAL A 269 0.79 26.12 -17.25
CA VAL A 269 1.26 27.43 -16.81
C VAL A 269 2.21 27.98 -17.86
N LYS A 270 2.08 29.27 -18.19
CA LYS A 270 2.99 29.93 -19.13
C LYS A 270 4.44 29.88 -18.58
N GLY A 271 5.39 29.54 -19.44
CA GLY A 271 6.83 29.59 -19.15
C GLY A 271 7.50 28.26 -18.78
N ASP A 272 6.80 27.31 -18.14
CA ASP A 272 7.37 25.97 -17.84
C ASP A 272 6.29 24.89 -18.01
N LYS A 273 6.49 23.99 -18.97
CA LYS A 273 5.56 22.89 -19.28
C LYS A 273 5.42 21.87 -18.15
N ARG A 274 6.36 21.85 -17.19
CA ARG A 274 6.32 20.97 -16.01
C ARG A 274 5.51 21.57 -14.85
N ARG A 275 4.94 22.75 -15.04
CA ARG A 275 4.12 23.43 -14.02
C ARG A 275 2.64 23.25 -14.27
N PHE A 276 1.91 23.04 -13.18
CA PHE A 276 0.46 23.10 -13.10
C PHE A 276 0.06 23.87 -11.83
N GLU A 277 -1.19 24.31 -11.74
CA GLU A 277 -1.69 25.04 -10.58
C GLU A 277 -2.87 24.34 -9.94
N LEU A 278 -2.89 24.37 -8.62
CA LEU A 278 -4.07 24.07 -7.82
C LEU A 278 -4.53 25.35 -7.15
N TRP A 279 -5.80 25.68 -7.25
CA TRP A 279 -6.33 26.91 -6.70
C TRP A 279 -7.59 26.67 -5.88
N LEU A 280 -7.78 27.50 -4.86
CA LEU A 280 -8.93 27.45 -3.96
C LEU A 280 -9.72 28.76 -4.05
N ARG A 281 -11.00 28.72 -3.65
CA ARG A 281 -11.85 29.91 -3.45
C ARG A 281 -11.75 30.91 -4.61
N SER A 282 -12.01 30.46 -5.84
CA SER A 282 -11.91 31.32 -7.02
C SER A 282 -10.55 32.02 -7.20
N ARG A 283 -9.47 31.26 -6.94
CA ARG A 283 -8.06 31.69 -7.07
C ARG A 283 -7.65 32.77 -6.06
N GLU A 284 -8.22 32.76 -4.85
CA GLU A 284 -7.67 33.54 -3.72
C GLU A 284 -6.35 32.95 -3.19
N GLU A 285 -6.23 31.62 -3.21
CA GLU A 285 -5.02 30.87 -2.91
C GLU A 285 -4.64 30.05 -4.15
N VAL A 286 -3.42 30.22 -4.67
CA VAL A 286 -2.90 29.50 -5.83
C VAL A 286 -1.59 28.81 -5.46
N TYR A 287 -1.55 27.50 -5.65
CA TYR A 287 -0.37 26.65 -5.50
C TYR A 287 0.18 26.34 -6.88
N ILE A 288 1.31 26.95 -7.25
CA ILE A 288 2.02 26.64 -8.49
C ILE A 288 2.96 25.47 -8.17
N ILE A 289 2.79 24.35 -8.86
CA ILE A 289 3.50 23.10 -8.57
C ILE A 289 4.36 22.73 -9.78
N GLN A 290 5.67 22.64 -9.59
CA GLN A 290 6.61 22.20 -10.62
C GLN A 290 7.07 20.77 -10.36
N ALA A 291 6.75 19.88 -11.30
CA ALA A 291 7.21 18.50 -11.30
C ALA A 291 8.69 18.38 -11.72
N PRO A 292 9.38 17.30 -11.32
CA PRO A 292 10.75 17.04 -11.78
C PRO A 292 10.81 16.83 -13.30
N THR A 293 9.84 16.12 -13.87
CA THR A 293 9.74 15.82 -15.31
C THR A 293 8.33 16.10 -15.86
N LEU A 294 8.20 16.15 -17.18
CA LEU A 294 6.92 16.38 -17.85
C LEU A 294 5.96 15.18 -17.63
N GLU A 295 6.50 13.97 -17.67
CA GLU A 295 5.75 12.72 -17.48
C GLU A 295 5.14 12.65 -16.08
N VAL A 296 5.89 13.07 -15.05
CA VAL A 296 5.37 13.19 -13.68
C VAL A 296 4.24 14.21 -13.65
N LYS A 297 4.42 15.40 -14.24
CA LYS A 297 3.36 16.42 -14.29
C LYS A 297 2.10 15.88 -14.99
N ASP A 298 2.23 15.21 -16.13
CA ASP A 298 1.07 14.73 -16.90
C ASP A 298 0.35 13.59 -16.17
N THR A 299 1.09 12.69 -15.51
CA THR A 299 0.51 11.64 -14.66
C THR A 299 -0.27 12.23 -13.49
N TRP A 300 0.30 13.23 -12.81
CA TRP A 300 -0.36 13.92 -11.69
C TRP A 300 -1.61 14.68 -12.11
N VAL A 301 -1.55 15.43 -13.22
CA VAL A 301 -2.71 16.15 -13.77
C VAL A 301 -3.81 15.16 -14.15
N LYS A 302 -3.48 14.05 -14.80
CA LYS A 302 -4.45 13.01 -15.18
C LYS A 302 -5.14 12.40 -13.96
N GLU A 303 -4.40 12.05 -12.91
CA GLU A 303 -5.00 11.43 -11.73
C GLU A 303 -5.84 12.43 -10.92
N ILE A 304 -5.38 13.67 -10.75
CA ILE A 304 -6.19 14.73 -10.10
C ILE A 304 -7.50 14.96 -10.86
N LYS A 305 -7.45 15.04 -12.20
CA LYS A 305 -8.67 15.16 -13.03
C LYS A 305 -9.64 14.02 -12.79
N LYS A 306 -9.14 12.78 -12.78
CA LYS A 306 -9.97 11.59 -12.55
C LYS A 306 -10.68 11.67 -11.20
N VAL A 307 -9.99 12.11 -10.15
CA VAL A 307 -10.61 12.29 -8.83
C VAL A 307 -11.66 13.39 -8.85
N LEU A 308 -11.37 14.55 -9.46
CA LEU A 308 -12.32 15.66 -9.57
C LEU A 308 -13.58 15.28 -10.37
N LEU A 309 -13.41 14.53 -11.47
CA LEU A 309 -14.51 14.00 -12.28
C LEU A 309 -15.37 13.02 -11.47
N ASN A 310 -14.76 12.06 -10.79
CA ASN A 310 -15.47 11.10 -9.95
C ASN A 310 -16.28 11.80 -8.84
N GLN A 311 -15.71 12.84 -8.22
CA GLN A 311 -16.43 13.63 -7.20
C GLN A 311 -17.61 14.40 -7.81
N PHE A 312 -17.45 14.94 -9.02
CA PHE A 312 -18.52 15.63 -9.73
C PHE A 312 -19.68 14.68 -10.08
N ASP A 313 -19.38 13.47 -10.55
CA ASP A 313 -20.40 12.48 -10.88
C ASP A 313 -21.15 12.00 -9.63
N GLN A 314 -20.46 11.82 -8.49
CA GLN A 314 -21.11 11.54 -7.21
C GLN A 314 -22.05 12.67 -6.74
N LEU A 315 -21.68 13.94 -6.98
CA LEU A 315 -22.53 15.09 -6.66
C LEU A 315 -23.76 15.18 -7.59
N LYS A 316 -23.62 14.79 -8.85
CA LYS A 316 -24.76 14.67 -9.78
C LYS A 316 -25.71 13.54 -9.39
N GLY A 317 -25.18 12.37 -9.03
CA GLY A 317 -25.98 11.23 -8.57
C GLY A 317 -26.76 11.52 -7.28
N LYS A 318 -26.21 12.35 -6.38
CA LYS A 318 -26.90 12.80 -5.16
C LYS A 318 -28.00 13.85 -5.37
N LYS A 319 -28.10 14.46 -6.56
CA LYS A 319 -29.16 15.42 -6.89
C LYS A 319 -30.41 14.76 -7.50
N ILE A 320 -30.40 13.45 -7.69
CA ILE A 320 -31.53 12.68 -8.20
C ILE A 320 -32.10 11.83 -7.05
N PHE A 321 -32.49 12.45 -5.94
CA PHE A 321 -33.42 11.90 -4.95
C PHE A 321 -34.09 13.05 -4.20
#